data_AF-A0AA46PZX6-F1
#
_entry.id   AF-A0AA46PZX6-F1
#
_cell.length_a   1.000
_cell.length_b   1.000
_cell.length_c   1.000
_cell.angle_alpha   90.00
_cell.angle_beta   90.00
_cell.angle_gamma   90.00
#
_symmetry.space_group_name_H-M   'P 1'
#
loop_
_entity.id
_entity.type
_entity.pdbx_description
1 polymer ?
#
loop_
_entity_poly.entity_id
_entity_poly.type
_entity_poly.pdbx_seq_one_letter_code
_entity_poly.pdbx_strand_id
1 'polypeptide(L)'
;MLRTLPCLFAAALAVPALAAPAADTPAPSDYAAAKALADRDEAGLPAAMQERLQTLQRAALDEGVASCATPRPDTSPFTVVVQVQADGSVGASWRNGTTPLALCLERFLRQRPLLAPPQAPLYLSYEVSFEK
;
A
#
# COMPACT_ATOMS: atom_id res chain seq x y z
N MET A 1 61.19 -40.55 -6.68
CA MET A 1 59.95 -40.94 -7.40
C MET A 1 58.77 -40.57 -6.52
N LEU A 2 57.91 -39.69 -7.03
CA LEU A 2 56.92 -38.89 -6.29
C LEU A 2 55.62 -39.69 -6.03
N ARG A 3 55.15 -39.72 -4.79
CA ARG A 3 53.87 -40.31 -4.36
C ARG A 3 52.71 -39.38 -4.76
N THR A 4 51.74 -39.88 -5.52
CA THR A 4 50.49 -39.20 -5.81
C THR A 4 49.36 -39.72 -4.91
N LEU A 5 48.77 -38.83 -4.12
CA LEU A 5 47.52 -39.04 -3.37
C LEU A 5 46.40 -38.33 -4.15
N PRO A 6 45.32 -39.01 -4.58
CA PRO A 6 44.19 -38.31 -5.17
C PRO A 6 43.24 -37.82 -4.08
N CYS A 7 43.00 -36.51 -4.10
CA CYS A 7 42.01 -35.79 -3.31
C CYS A 7 40.59 -36.32 -3.58
N LEU A 8 39.90 -36.75 -2.54
CA LEU A 8 38.46 -36.97 -2.55
C LEU A 8 37.75 -35.61 -2.50
N PHE A 9 37.19 -35.18 -3.63
CA PHE A 9 36.29 -34.02 -3.69
C PHE A 9 34.93 -34.42 -3.10
N ALA A 10 34.60 -33.88 -1.93
CA ALA A 10 33.26 -33.93 -1.36
C ALA A 10 32.36 -32.95 -2.13
N ALA A 11 31.40 -33.46 -2.90
CA ALA A 11 30.39 -32.66 -3.57
C ALA A 11 29.35 -32.16 -2.55
N ALA A 12 29.38 -30.86 -2.23
CA ALA A 12 28.34 -30.21 -1.46
C ALA A 12 27.10 -30.02 -2.34
N LEU A 13 26.03 -30.76 -2.05
CA LEU A 13 24.72 -30.58 -2.65
C LEU A 13 24.11 -29.27 -2.13
N ALA A 14 24.14 -28.22 -2.96
CA ALA A 14 23.40 -26.99 -2.73
C ALA A 14 21.90 -27.27 -2.93
N VAL A 15 21.14 -27.24 -1.84
CA VAL A 15 19.67 -27.32 -1.88
C VAL A 15 19.16 -25.96 -2.39
N PRO A 16 18.44 -25.89 -3.52
CA PRO A 16 17.85 -24.64 -3.98
C PRO A 16 16.69 -24.29 -3.04
N ALA A 17 16.72 -23.09 -2.45
CA ALA A 17 15.60 -22.53 -1.72
C ALA A 17 14.45 -22.30 -2.71
N LEU A 18 13.43 -23.16 -2.65
CA LEU A 18 12.17 -22.95 -3.38
C LEU A 18 11.50 -21.69 -2.83
N ALA A 19 11.42 -20.64 -3.63
CA ALA A 19 10.55 -19.51 -3.36
C ALA A 19 9.09 -20.01 -3.38
N ALA A 20 8.39 -19.92 -2.25
CA ALA A 20 6.98 -20.25 -2.20
C ALA A 20 6.20 -19.24 -3.08
N PRO A 21 5.19 -19.69 -3.86
CA PRO A 21 4.33 -18.79 -4.59
C PRO A 21 3.59 -17.88 -3.59
N ALA A 22 3.57 -16.58 -3.85
CA ALA A 22 2.73 -15.65 -3.11
C ALA A 22 1.28 -16.10 -3.27
N ALA A 23 0.61 -16.40 -2.17
CA ALA A 23 -0.81 -16.72 -2.20
C ALA A 23 -1.60 -15.47 -2.61
N ASP A 24 -2.32 -15.55 -3.73
CA ASP A 24 -3.27 -14.51 -4.15
C ASP A 24 -4.41 -14.46 -3.12
N THR A 25 -4.26 -13.59 -2.13
CA THR A 25 -5.34 -13.31 -1.17
C THR A 25 -6.43 -12.55 -1.92
N PRO A 26 -7.69 -13.02 -1.91
CA PRO A 26 -8.78 -12.31 -2.57
C PRO A 26 -8.86 -10.85 -2.09
N ALA A 27 -9.08 -9.92 -3.01
CA ALA A 27 -9.32 -8.52 -2.65
C ALA A 27 -10.53 -8.42 -1.70
N PRO A 28 -10.51 -7.50 -0.72
CA PRO A 28 -11.61 -7.35 0.22
C PRO A 28 -12.91 -6.98 -0.51
N SER A 29 -14.02 -7.57 -0.08
CA SER A 29 -15.33 -7.41 -0.72
C SER A 29 -15.97 -6.05 -0.49
N ASP A 30 -15.59 -5.36 0.59
CA ASP A 30 -16.22 -4.11 1.02
C ASP A 30 -15.22 -3.19 1.75
N TYR A 31 -15.70 -1.98 2.05
CA TYR A 31 -14.94 -0.96 2.77
C TYR A 31 -14.47 -1.42 4.15
N ALA A 32 -15.30 -2.11 4.92
CA ALA A 32 -14.96 -2.47 6.30
C ALA A 32 -13.81 -3.47 6.32
N ALA A 33 -13.86 -4.47 5.44
CA ALA A 33 -12.76 -5.41 5.23
C ALA A 33 -11.49 -4.68 4.77
N ALA A 34 -11.59 -3.77 3.79
CA ALA A 34 -10.44 -3.01 3.30
C ALA A 34 -9.81 -2.12 4.38
N LYS A 35 -10.63 -1.45 5.19
CA LYS A 35 -10.16 -0.60 6.30
C LYS A 35 -9.42 -1.41 7.36
N ALA A 36 -9.90 -2.61 7.68
CA ALA A 36 -9.21 -3.49 8.63
C ALA A 36 -7.84 -3.96 8.10
N LEU A 37 -7.70 -4.17 6.78
CA LEU A 37 -6.39 -4.44 6.18
C LEU A 37 -5.48 -3.22 6.27
N ALA A 38 -5.98 -2.02 5.96
CA ALA A 38 -5.21 -0.79 6.05
C ALA A 38 -4.72 -0.52 7.48
N ASP A 39 -5.58 -0.67 8.48
CA ASP A 39 -5.21 -0.45 9.88
C ASP A 39 -4.11 -1.39 10.35
N ARG A 40 -4.20 -2.67 9.98
CA ARG A 40 -3.16 -3.66 10.29
C ARG A 40 -1.85 -3.31 9.58
N ASP A 41 -1.92 -3.00 8.30
CA ASP A 41 -0.76 -2.74 7.46
C ASP A 41 -0.02 -1.47 7.93
N GLU A 42 -0.76 -0.38 8.20
CA GLU A 42 -0.23 0.88 8.72
C GLU A 42 0.37 0.72 10.12
N ALA A 43 -0.27 -0.04 11.01
CA ALA A 43 0.27 -0.37 12.33
C ALA A 43 1.56 -1.23 12.26
N GLY A 44 1.72 -2.01 11.19
CA GLY A 44 2.90 -2.83 10.94
C GLY A 44 4.09 -2.09 10.34
N LEU A 45 3.93 -0.83 9.92
CA LEU A 45 5.02 -0.07 9.29
C LEU A 45 6.08 0.36 10.31
N PRO A 46 7.38 0.35 9.95
CA PRO A 46 8.42 0.97 10.76
C PRO A 46 8.18 2.48 10.94
N ALA A 47 8.52 3.04 12.10
CA ALA A 47 8.26 4.45 12.43
C ALA A 47 8.76 5.45 11.36
N ALA A 48 9.98 5.26 10.85
CA ALA A 48 10.53 6.10 9.79
C ALA A 48 9.73 6.02 8.47
N MET A 49 9.10 4.88 8.19
CA MET A 49 8.21 4.71 7.04
C MET A 49 6.85 5.37 7.31
N GLN A 50 6.33 5.26 8.54
CA GLN A 50 5.08 5.94 8.93
C GLN A 50 5.18 7.46 8.76
N GLU A 51 6.26 8.10 9.24
CA GLU A 51 6.46 9.55 9.08
C GLU A 51 6.53 9.98 7.61
N ARG A 52 7.28 9.22 6.81
CA ARG A 52 7.39 9.47 5.36
C ARG A 52 6.04 9.29 4.66
N LEU A 53 5.32 8.23 5.00
CA LEU A 53 3.98 7.95 4.47
C LEU A 53 3.01 9.08 4.82
N GLN A 54 2.98 9.52 6.08
CA GLN A 54 2.10 10.62 6.52
C GLN A 54 2.38 11.91 5.75
N THR A 55 3.65 12.22 5.50
CA THR A 55 4.03 13.42 4.71
C THR A 55 3.53 13.31 3.27
N LEU A 56 3.66 12.14 2.64
CA LEU A 56 3.19 11.90 1.28
C LEU A 56 1.67 11.89 1.19
N GLN A 57 0.99 11.29 2.17
CA GLN A 57 -0.47 11.30 2.25
C GLN A 57 -0.99 12.72 2.39
N ARG A 58 -0.40 13.56 3.27
CA ARG A 58 -0.77 14.98 3.41
C ARG A 58 -0.60 15.74 2.10
N ALA A 59 0.54 15.59 1.42
CA ALA A 59 0.76 16.24 0.13
C ALA A 59 -0.26 15.80 -0.94
N ALA A 60 -0.60 14.52 -0.99
CA ALA A 60 -1.61 13.99 -1.89
C ALA A 60 -3.02 14.51 -1.56
N LEU A 61 -3.35 14.64 -0.26
CA LEU A 61 -4.61 15.19 0.21
C LEU A 61 -4.71 16.68 -0.13
N ASP A 62 -3.67 17.47 0.09
CA ASP A 62 -3.66 18.91 -0.22
C ASP A 62 -3.92 19.15 -1.72
N GLU A 63 -3.21 18.41 -2.59
CA GLU A 63 -3.38 18.51 -4.04
C GLU A 63 -4.76 18.00 -4.50
N GLY A 64 -5.21 16.89 -3.92
CA GLY A 64 -6.50 16.28 -4.23
C GLY A 64 -7.66 17.18 -3.82
N VAL A 65 -7.62 17.75 -2.62
CA VAL A 65 -8.61 18.72 -2.14
C VAL A 65 -8.60 19.97 -3.02
N ALA A 66 -7.43 20.53 -3.36
CA ALA A 66 -7.36 21.68 -4.26
C ALA A 66 -7.99 21.40 -5.65
N SER A 67 -7.86 20.16 -6.13
CA SER A 67 -8.41 19.73 -7.42
C SER A 67 -9.91 19.38 -7.38
N CYS A 68 -10.40 18.94 -6.22
CA CYS A 68 -11.76 18.40 -6.07
C CYS A 68 -12.74 19.32 -5.32
N ALA A 69 -12.25 20.27 -4.54
CA ALA A 69 -13.08 21.20 -3.79
C ALA A 69 -13.65 22.29 -4.72
N THR A 70 -14.85 22.05 -5.24
CA THR A 70 -15.65 23.07 -5.93
C THR A 70 -16.25 24.05 -4.90
N PRO A 71 -16.66 25.28 -5.28
CA PRO A 71 -16.59 26.48 -4.42
C PRO A 71 -17.23 26.41 -3.02
N ARG A 72 -18.15 25.47 -2.79
CA ARG A 72 -18.71 25.13 -1.48
C ARG A 72 -18.78 23.60 -1.36
N PRO A 73 -17.69 22.92 -1.01
CA PRO A 73 -17.69 21.48 -0.93
C PRO A 73 -18.52 21.02 0.28
N ASP A 74 -19.18 19.87 0.15
CA ASP A 74 -19.69 19.14 1.31
C ASP A 74 -18.51 18.53 2.08
N THR A 75 -18.27 19.03 3.28
CA THR A 75 -17.16 18.68 4.16
C THR A 75 -17.52 17.58 5.17
N SER A 76 -18.61 16.84 4.94
CA SER A 76 -18.91 15.64 5.72
C SER A 76 -17.71 14.70 5.71
N PRO A 77 -17.28 14.15 6.87
CA PRO A 77 -16.12 13.26 6.95
C PRO A 77 -16.26 12.04 6.05
N PHE A 78 -15.13 11.56 5.52
CA PHE A 78 -15.09 10.37 4.69
C PHE A 78 -13.72 9.69 4.78
N THR A 79 -13.67 8.42 4.39
CA THR A 79 -12.42 7.64 4.35
C THR A 79 -12.28 6.98 3.00
N VAL A 80 -11.10 7.09 2.39
CA VAL A 80 -10.73 6.33 1.19
C VAL A 80 -9.66 5.32 1.56
N VAL A 81 -9.84 4.07 1.21
CA VAL A 81 -8.83 3.02 1.31
C VAL A 81 -8.33 2.70 -0.09
N VAL A 82 -7.01 2.62 -0.26
CA VAL A 82 -6.38 2.22 -1.53
C VAL A 82 -5.52 0.98 -1.32
N GLN A 83 -5.50 0.12 -2.33
CA GLN A 83 -4.55 -0.98 -2.44
C GLN A 83 -3.36 -0.53 -3.28
N VAL A 84 -2.16 -0.58 -2.70
CA VAL A 84 -0.90 -0.25 -3.37
C VAL A 84 -0.18 -1.53 -3.78
N GLN A 85 0.11 -1.64 -5.08
CA GLN A 85 0.78 -2.77 -5.68
C GLN A 85 2.31 -2.65 -5.51
N ALA A 86 3.04 -3.72 -5.85
CA ALA A 86 4.50 -3.80 -5.68
C ALA A 86 5.28 -2.72 -6.46
N ASP A 87 4.72 -2.20 -7.56
CA ASP A 87 5.30 -1.12 -8.36
C ASP A 87 4.90 0.28 -7.87
N GLY A 88 4.12 0.37 -6.78
CA GLY A 88 3.58 1.61 -6.26
C GLY A 88 2.30 2.08 -6.95
N SER A 89 1.78 1.36 -7.96
CA SER A 89 0.50 1.70 -8.57
C SER A 89 -0.66 1.43 -7.61
N VAL A 90 -1.74 2.21 -7.72
CA VAL A 90 -2.98 1.96 -6.99
C VAL A 90 -3.85 1.00 -7.79
N GLY A 91 -4.14 -0.17 -7.21
CA GLY A 91 -5.02 -1.17 -7.78
C GLY A 91 -6.49 -0.84 -7.51
N ALA A 92 -7.06 -1.51 -6.50
CA ALA A 92 -8.42 -1.26 -6.05
C ALA A 92 -8.51 -0.13 -5.02
N SER A 93 -9.72 0.43 -4.88
CA SER A 93 -10.07 1.38 -3.83
C SER A 93 -11.45 1.08 -3.24
N TRP A 94 -11.63 1.48 -1.99
CA TRP A 94 -12.89 1.40 -1.26
C TRP A 94 -13.10 2.72 -0.53
N ARG A 95 -14.36 3.06 -0.23
CA ARG A 95 -14.67 4.35 0.38
C ARG A 95 -15.86 4.25 1.32
N ASN A 96 -15.78 4.96 2.43
CA ASN A 96 -16.91 5.28 3.29
C ASN A 96 -17.23 6.76 3.18
N GLY A 97 -18.49 7.08 2.89
CA GLY A 97 -18.94 8.41 2.45
C GLY A 97 -19.37 8.39 0.99
N THR A 98 -20.14 9.39 0.55
CA THR A 98 -20.68 9.48 -0.83
C THR A 98 -20.70 10.91 -1.38
N THR A 99 -20.04 11.86 -0.70
CA THR A 99 -20.01 13.25 -1.15
C THR A 99 -19.29 13.39 -2.49
N PRO A 100 -19.58 14.44 -3.29
CA PRO A 100 -18.83 14.71 -4.51
C PRO A 100 -17.32 14.84 -4.28
N LEU A 101 -16.92 15.42 -3.15
CA LEU A 101 -15.51 15.52 -2.75
C LEU A 101 -14.90 14.13 -2.52
N ALA A 102 -15.59 13.25 -1.79
CA ALA A 102 -15.13 11.90 -1.49
C ALA A 102 -14.95 11.06 -2.78
N LEU A 103 -15.93 11.13 -3.69
CA LEU A 103 -15.88 10.47 -5.00
C LEU A 103 -14.73 10.99 -5.87
N CYS A 104 -14.53 12.31 -5.88
CA CYS A 104 -13.46 12.92 -6.65
C CYS A 104 -12.09 12.54 -6.10
N LEU A 105 -11.91 12.58 -4.77
CA LEU A 105 -10.63 12.27 -4.14
C LEU A 105 -10.24 10.79 -4.33
N GLU A 106 -11.20 9.86 -4.24
CA GLU A 106 -10.95 8.45 -4.57
C GLU A 106 -10.42 8.31 -6.00
N ARG A 107 -11.06 8.95 -6.98
CA ARG A 107 -10.60 8.91 -8.37
C ARG A 107 -9.23 9.56 -8.55
N PHE A 108 -8.97 10.66 -7.85
CA PHE A 108 -7.67 11.34 -7.85
C PHE A 108 -6.56 10.40 -7.35
N LEU A 109 -6.75 9.78 -6.18
CA LEU A 109 -5.77 8.88 -5.57
C LEU A 109 -5.45 7.66 -6.44
N ARG A 110 -6.47 7.08 -7.11
CA ARG A 110 -6.27 5.94 -8.02
C ARG A 110 -5.36 6.22 -9.22
N GLN A 111 -5.20 7.49 -9.60
CA GLN A 111 -4.39 7.88 -10.76
C GLN A 111 -2.95 8.23 -10.38
N ARG A 112 -2.59 8.14 -9.09
CA ARG A 112 -1.31 8.60 -8.58
C ARG A 112 -0.48 7.40 -8.13
N PRO A 113 0.70 7.18 -8.74
CA PRO A 113 1.64 6.22 -8.19
C PRO A 113 2.10 6.70 -6.82
N LEU A 114 2.14 5.78 -5.87
CA LEU A 114 2.70 5.95 -4.55
C LEU A 114 4.10 5.32 -4.51
N LEU A 115 4.79 5.45 -3.38
CA LEU A 115 6.03 4.71 -3.18
C LEU A 115 5.75 3.21 -3.17
N ALA A 116 6.57 2.46 -3.91
CA ALA A 116 6.54 1.00 -3.87
C ALA A 116 6.72 0.52 -2.42
N PRO A 117 5.77 -0.27 -1.88
CA PRO A 117 5.84 -0.73 -0.52
C PRO A 117 6.85 -1.89 -0.39
N PRO A 118 7.43 -2.09 0.81
CA PRO A 118 8.32 -3.23 1.05
C PRO A 118 7.60 -4.59 1.00
N GLN A 119 6.28 -4.59 1.23
CA GLN A 119 5.41 -5.75 1.11
C GLN A 119 4.15 -5.33 0.36
N ALA A 120 3.72 -6.15 -0.61
CA ALA A 120 2.57 -5.87 -1.45
C ALA A 120 1.56 -7.03 -1.42
N PRO A 121 0.25 -6.76 -1.57
CA PRO A 121 -0.33 -5.42 -1.60
C PRO A 121 -0.27 -4.74 -0.22
N LEU A 122 -0.04 -3.43 -0.20
CA LEU A 122 -0.16 -2.58 1.00
C LEU A 122 -1.49 -1.85 0.96
N TYR A 123 -2.28 -1.93 2.02
CA TYR A 123 -3.52 -1.15 2.14
C TYR A 123 -3.24 0.12 2.94
N LEU A 124 -3.71 1.25 2.43
CA LEU A 124 -3.54 2.56 3.05
C LEU A 124 -4.89 3.27 3.22
N SER A 125 -5.07 3.95 4.34
CA SER A 125 -6.26 4.72 4.67
C SER A 125 -6.00 6.22 4.59
N TYR A 126 -6.93 6.92 3.95
CA TYR A 126 -7.00 8.38 3.88
C TYR A 126 -8.25 8.81 4.62
N GLU A 127 -8.12 9.07 5.91
CA GLU A 127 -9.20 9.58 6.76
C GLU A 127 -9.24 11.10 6.67
N VAL A 128 -10.36 11.65 6.16
CA VAL A 128 -10.53 13.07 5.92
C VAL A 128 -11.65 13.61 6.78
N SER A 129 -11.30 14.53 7.68
CA SER A 129 -12.23 15.36 8.43
C SER A 129 -11.84 16.83 8.30
N PHE A 130 -12.83 17.72 8.33
CA PHE A 130 -12.63 19.17 8.27
C PHE A 130 -12.91 19.85 9.62
N GLU A 131 -13.22 19.05 10.64
CA GLU A 131 -13.35 19.47 12.02
C GLU A 131 -11.97 19.50 12.68
N LYS A 132 -11.78 20.45 13.60
CA LYS A 132 -10.49 20.75 14.21
C LYS A 132 -10.24 19.92 15.46
#